data_AF-A0A1V5T0G6-F1
#
_entry.id   AF-A0A1V5T0G6-F1
#
_cell.length_a   1.000
_cell.length_b   1.000
_cell.length_c   1.000
_cell.angle_alpha   90.00
_cell.angle_beta   90.00
_cell.angle_gamma   90.00
#
_symmetry.space_group_name_H-M   'P 1'
#
loop_
_entity.id
_entity.type
_entity.pdbx_description
1 polymer ?
#
loop_
_entity_poly.entity_id
_entity_poly.type
_entity_poly.pdbx_seq_one_letter_code
_entity_poly.pdbx_strand_id
1 'polypeptide(L)'
;MAGRYCTILFSFGLLNASLFAASVLPLSVAYYVCEGLGFEAGVDKSFSEAPHFYWLFTLTIAFGMAVVLIPGFPLFKMMLLSQVVNGVLLPFILVFMILIINKKGIMGEFVNGRVWNLVLWISIAGLIALSLSMFLTYI
;
A
#
# COMPACT_ATOMS: atom_id res chain seq x y z
N MET A 1 -11.56 -3.96 33.17
CA MET A 1 -10.08 -4.07 33.24
C MET A 1 -9.67 -5.24 32.37
N ALA A 2 -9.25 -4.99 31.12
CA ALA A 2 -8.74 -6.05 30.27
C ALA A 2 -7.48 -6.63 30.94
N GLY A 3 -7.54 -7.89 31.37
CA GLY A 3 -6.52 -8.51 32.19
C GLY A 3 -5.17 -8.63 31.47
N ARG A 4 -4.12 -9.00 32.22
CA ARG A 4 -2.74 -9.16 31.73
C ARG A 4 -2.63 -10.03 30.47
N TYR A 5 -3.53 -11.00 30.31
CA TYR A 5 -3.64 -11.86 29.12
C TYR A 5 -4.04 -11.11 27.83
N CYS A 6 -4.95 -10.14 27.91
CA CYS A 6 -5.34 -9.33 26.74
C CYS A 6 -4.17 -8.47 26.24
N THR A 7 -3.38 -7.90 27.16
CA THR A 7 -2.19 -7.13 26.79
C THR A 7 -1.15 -8.00 26.09
N ILE A 8 -0.91 -9.22 26.57
CA ILE A 8 0.06 -10.15 25.95
C ILE A 8 -0.39 -10.54 24.54
N LEU A 9 -1.66 -10.91 24.36
CA LEU A 9 -2.23 -11.26 23.06
C LEU A 9 -2.18 -10.07 22.07
N PHE A 10 -2.51 -8.86 22.55
CA PHE A 10 -2.44 -7.64 21.74
C PHE A 10 -0.99 -7.32 21.31
N SER A 11 -0.05 -7.34 22.25
CA SER A 11 1.38 -7.10 21.94
C SER A 11 1.93 -8.14 20.96
N PHE A 12 1.54 -9.41 21.08
CA PHE A 12 1.97 -10.46 20.15
C PHE A 12 1.40 -10.25 18.73
N GLY A 13 0.11 -9.88 18.64
CA GLY A 13 -0.52 -9.56 17.36
C GLY A 13 0.08 -8.31 16.71
N LEU A 14 0.29 -7.25 17.50
CA LEU A 14 0.90 -6.00 17.04
C LEU A 14 2.35 -6.23 16.55
N LEU A 15 3.13 -7.04 17.26
CA LEU A 15 4.51 -7.37 16.88
C LEU A 15 4.54 -8.10 15.54
N ASN A 16 3.71 -9.13 15.36
CA ASN A 16 3.63 -9.86 14.09
C ASN A 16 3.20 -8.93 12.95
N ALA A 17 2.11 -8.18 13.13
CA ALA A 17 1.60 -7.26 12.12
C ALA A 17 2.66 -6.22 11.72
N SER A 18 3.41 -5.68 12.69
CA SER A 18 4.48 -4.71 12.45
C SER A 18 5.65 -5.32 11.67
N LEU A 19 6.05 -6.55 12.00
CA LEU A 19 7.14 -7.25 11.32
C LEU A 19 6.78 -7.55 9.85
N PHE A 20 5.56 -8.03 9.60
CA PHE A 20 5.05 -8.25 8.24
C PHE A 20 4.96 -6.95 7.46
N ALA A 21 4.40 -5.89 8.05
CA ALA A 21 4.32 -4.58 7.40
C ALA A 21 5.70 -4.05 7.04
N ALA A 22 6.65 -4.08 7.99
CA ALA A 22 8.02 -3.61 7.79
C ALA A 22 8.79 -4.39 6.71
N SER A 23 8.41 -5.65 6.44
CA SER A 23 9.08 -6.47 5.43
C SER A 23 8.42 -6.37 4.05
N VAL A 24 7.08 -6.42 4.00
CA VAL A 24 6.33 -6.44 2.73
C VAL A 24 6.30 -5.06 2.06
N LEU A 25 6.16 -3.97 2.82
CA LEU A 25 6.06 -2.61 2.26
C LEU A 25 7.33 -2.21 1.48
N PRO A 26 8.55 -2.27 2.05
CA PRO A 26 9.76 -1.88 1.31
C PRO A 26 10.02 -2.82 0.14
N LEU A 27 9.66 -4.10 0.28
CA LEU A 27 9.82 -5.08 -0.79
C LEU A 27 8.96 -4.71 -2.01
N SER A 28 7.66 -4.50 -1.81
CA SER A 28 6.75 -4.10 -2.90
C SER A 28 7.17 -2.78 -3.54
N VAL A 29 7.58 -1.78 -2.74
CA VAL A 29 8.05 -0.49 -3.26
C VAL A 29 9.31 -0.67 -4.12
N ALA A 30 10.30 -1.43 -3.65
CA ALA A 30 11.51 -1.70 -4.42
C ALA A 30 11.19 -2.43 -5.73
N TYR A 31 10.27 -3.40 -5.71
CA TYR A 31 9.81 -4.08 -6.91
C TYR A 31 9.16 -3.14 -7.93
N TYR A 32 8.17 -2.34 -7.51
CA TYR A 32 7.49 -1.41 -8.40
C TYR A 32 8.43 -0.36 -9.00
N VAL A 33 9.38 0.15 -8.19
CA VAL A 33 10.36 1.14 -8.66
C VAL A 33 11.35 0.52 -9.65
N CYS A 34 11.87 -0.68 -9.38
CA CYS A 34 12.79 -1.34 -10.32
C CYS A 34 12.08 -1.73 -11.62
N GLU A 35 10.86 -2.27 -11.55
CA GLU A 35 10.06 -2.61 -12.73
C GLU A 35 9.74 -1.35 -13.57
N GLY A 36 9.37 -0.24 -12.92
CA GLY A 36 9.10 1.03 -13.60
C GLY A 36 10.33 1.68 -14.23
N LEU A 37 11.53 1.41 -13.73
CA LEU A 37 12.79 1.92 -14.27
C LEU A 37 13.44 0.95 -15.27
N GLY A 38 12.84 -0.22 -15.52
CA GLY A 38 13.39 -1.24 -16.41
C GLY A 38 14.64 -1.93 -15.86
N PHE A 39 14.89 -1.82 -14.57
CA PHE A 39 15.99 -2.53 -13.90
C PHE A 39 15.54 -3.95 -13.53
N GLU A 40 16.47 -4.91 -13.57
CA GLU A 40 16.17 -6.28 -13.17
C GLU A 40 15.76 -6.33 -11.68
N ALA A 41 14.52 -6.73 -11.43
CA ALA A 41 13.91 -6.79 -10.09
C ALA A 41 13.63 -8.26 -9.73
N GLY A 42 14.15 -8.74 -8.60
CA GLY A 42 13.88 -10.09 -8.14
C GLY A 42 14.59 -10.43 -6.84
N VAL A 43 13.84 -10.91 -5.84
CA VAL A 43 14.34 -11.62 -4.64
C VAL A 43 15.08 -12.90 -5.03
N ASP A 44 14.78 -13.45 -6.21
CA ASP A 44 15.45 -14.61 -6.81
C ASP A 44 16.83 -14.25 -7.41
N LYS A 45 17.17 -12.96 -7.54
CA LYS A 45 18.48 -12.51 -8.04
C LYS A 45 19.42 -12.15 -6.90
N SER A 46 20.69 -12.55 -7.05
CA SER A 46 21.70 -12.38 -6.02
C SER A 46 21.95 -10.89 -5.71
N PHE A 47 22.44 -10.59 -4.50
CA PHE A 47 22.91 -9.25 -4.07
C PHE A 47 23.88 -8.60 -5.08
N SER A 48 24.52 -9.41 -5.92
CA SER A 48 25.44 -8.97 -6.97
C SER A 48 24.80 -8.67 -8.33
N GLU A 49 23.56 -9.09 -8.59
CA GLU A 49 22.87 -8.92 -9.88
C GLU A 49 21.91 -7.72 -9.88
N ALA A 50 21.34 -7.35 -8.72
CA ALA A 50 20.42 -6.22 -8.58
C ALA A 50 20.81 -5.26 -7.43
N PRO A 51 21.97 -4.58 -7.51
CA PRO A 51 22.43 -3.67 -6.46
C PRO A 51 21.45 -2.51 -6.20
N HIS A 52 20.72 -2.05 -7.23
CA HIS A 52 19.72 -1.00 -7.11
C HIS A 52 18.50 -1.42 -6.29
N PHE A 53 18.08 -2.69 -6.38
CA PHE A 53 16.95 -3.22 -5.60
C PHE A 53 17.26 -3.26 -4.11
N TYR A 54 18.41 -3.84 -3.75
CA TYR A 54 18.85 -3.89 -2.35
C TYR A 54 19.14 -2.50 -1.79
N TRP A 55 19.71 -1.60 -2.58
CA TRP A 55 19.92 -0.22 -2.16
C TRP A 55 18.57 0.49 -1.89
N LEU A 56 17.60 0.40 -2.80
CA LEU A 56 16.27 0.98 -2.60
C LEU A 56 15.54 0.39 -1.38
N PHE A 57 15.63 -0.92 -1.19
CA PHE A 57 15.05 -1.62 -0.05
C PHE A 57 15.68 -1.15 1.28
N THR A 58 17.01 -1.19 1.38
CA THR A 58 17.74 -0.78 2.58
C THR A 58 17.55 0.71 2.86
N LEU A 59 17.54 1.56 1.84
CA LEU A 59 17.34 3.00 2.00
C LEU A 59 15.92 3.32 2.47
N THR A 60 14.90 2.62 1.95
CA THR A 60 13.50 2.78 2.41
C THR A 60 13.37 2.40 3.88
N ILE A 61 14.00 1.31 4.32
CA ILE A 61 14.00 0.88 5.73
C ILE A 61 14.78 1.87 6.61
N ALA A 62 15.98 2.27 6.17
CA ALA A 62 16.82 3.23 6.91
C ALA A 62 16.13 4.59 7.04
N PHE A 63 15.43 5.04 5.99
CA PHE A 63 14.65 6.28 6.00
C PHE A 63 13.48 6.19 6.98
N GLY A 64 12.71 5.09 6.96
CA GLY A 64 11.64 4.86 7.92
C GLY A 64 12.15 4.87 9.38
N MET A 65 13.29 4.23 9.63
CA MET A 65 13.95 4.23 10.94
C MET A 65 14.39 5.65 11.36
N ALA A 66 15.02 6.40 10.46
CA ALA A 66 15.48 7.75 10.72
C ALA A 66 14.33 8.70 11.06
N VAL A 67 13.20 8.61 10.33
CA VAL A 67 12.00 9.42 10.59
C VAL A 67 11.39 9.11 11.96
N VAL A 68 11.36 7.85 12.36
CA VAL A 68 10.82 7.43 13.67
C VAL A 68 11.73 7.87 14.84
N LEU A 69 13.04 7.98 14.61
CA LEU A 69 14.00 8.38 15.66
C LEU A 69 13.93 9.89 15.99
N ILE A 70 13.23 10.71 15.19
CA ILE A 70 13.11 12.16 15.43
C ILE A 70 12.24 12.40 16.69
N PRO A 71 12.79 12.99 17.77
CA PRO A 71 12.03 13.26 18.98
C PRO A 71 10.95 14.33 18.73
N GLY A 72 9.72 14.07 19.15
CA GLY A 72 8.59 15.00 19.00
C GLY A 72 7.92 14.98 17.63
N PHE A 73 8.27 14.04 16.74
CA PHE A 73 7.60 13.88 15.46
C PHE A 73 6.11 13.53 15.68
N PRO A 74 5.16 14.28 15.08
CA PRO A 74 3.74 14.04 15.28
C PRO A 74 3.30 12.80 14.49
N LEU A 75 3.66 11.62 14.98
CA LEU A 75 3.34 10.30 14.42
C LEU A 75 1.86 10.16 14.10
N PHE A 76 1.00 10.63 15.00
CA PHE A 76 -0.45 10.56 14.81
C PHE A 76 -0.93 11.41 13.62
N LYS A 77 -0.42 12.64 13.47
CA LYS A 77 -0.77 13.50 12.31
C LYS A 77 -0.26 12.89 11.01
N MET A 78 0.95 12.34 11.01
CA MET A 78 1.52 11.69 9.83
C MET A 78 0.80 10.39 9.45
N MET A 79 0.36 9.62 10.44
CA MET A 79 -0.50 8.45 10.23
C MET A 79 -1.83 8.85 9.59
N LEU A 80 -2.49 9.89 10.13
CA LEU A 80 -3.73 10.41 9.54
C LEU A 80 -3.51 10.92 8.12
N LEU A 81 -2.46 11.71 7.87
CA LEU A 81 -2.14 12.18 6.53
C LEU A 81 -1.88 11.02 5.56
N SER A 82 -1.13 10.00 5.98
CA SER A 82 -0.89 8.79 5.18
C SER A 82 -2.19 8.04 4.87
N GLN A 83 -3.10 7.93 5.83
CA GLN A 83 -4.43 7.33 5.62
C GLN A 83 -5.28 8.15 4.64
N VAL A 84 -5.27 9.47 4.75
CA VAL A 84 -5.97 10.38 3.82
C VAL A 84 -5.42 10.22 2.41
N VAL A 85 -4.10 10.21 2.25
CA VAL A 85 -3.44 10.01 0.94
C VAL A 85 -3.80 8.64 0.37
N ASN A 86 -3.75 7.57 1.16
CA ASN A 86 -4.17 6.23 0.74
C ASN A 86 -5.65 6.21 0.30
N GLY A 87 -6.53 6.88 1.06
CA GLY A 87 -7.96 7.03 0.73
C GLY A 87 -8.20 7.71 -0.62
N VAL A 88 -7.41 8.74 -0.95
CA VAL A 88 -7.50 9.45 -2.24
C VAL A 88 -6.88 8.64 -3.38
N LEU A 89 -5.80 7.88 -3.13
CA LEU A 89 -5.14 7.04 -4.14
C LEU A 89 -5.98 5.82 -4.53
N LEU A 90 -6.70 5.21 -3.58
CA LEU A 90 -7.56 4.03 -3.80
C LEU A 90 -8.48 4.14 -5.02
N PRO A 91 -9.37 5.15 -5.15
CA PRO A 91 -10.27 5.27 -6.29
C PRO A 91 -9.50 5.49 -7.60
N PHE A 92 -8.40 6.24 -7.58
CA PHE A 92 -7.55 6.45 -8.75
C PHE A 92 -7.01 5.12 -9.27
N ILE A 93 -6.37 4.32 -8.39
CA ILE A 93 -5.83 3.01 -8.74
C ILE A 93 -6.93 2.07 -9.26
N LEU A 94 -8.10 2.04 -8.60
CA LEU A 94 -9.22 1.20 -9.02
C LEU A 94 -9.76 1.57 -10.40
N VAL A 95 -9.87 2.86 -10.73
CA VAL A 95 -10.29 3.30 -12.07
C VAL A 95 -9.30 2.81 -13.14
N PHE A 96 -8.00 2.98 -12.92
CA PHE A 96 -6.99 2.45 -13.85
C PHE A 96 -7.06 0.93 -13.98
N MET A 97 -7.25 0.23 -12.86
CA MET A 97 -7.39 -1.23 -12.86
C MET A 97 -8.61 -1.67 -13.69
N ILE A 98 -9.76 -1.02 -13.54
CA ILE A 98 -10.96 -1.29 -14.35
C ILE A 98 -10.71 -1.03 -15.83
N LEU A 99 -10.01 0.06 -16.18
CA LEU A 99 -9.70 0.38 -17.57
C LEU A 99 -8.81 -0.69 -18.21
N ILE A 100 -7.82 -1.20 -17.47
CA ILE A 100 -6.94 -2.28 -17.93
C ILE A 100 -7.72 -3.59 -18.08
N ILE A 101 -8.52 -3.96 -17.07
CA ILE A 101 -9.29 -5.22 -17.09
C ILE A 101 -10.37 -5.22 -18.18
N ASN A 102 -10.94 -4.06 -18.50
CA ASN A 102 -11.91 -3.94 -19.60
C ASN A 102 -11.27 -3.94 -20.99
N LYS A 103 -9.94 -3.77 -21.11
CA LYS A 103 -9.27 -3.83 -22.41
C LYS A 103 -9.09 -5.27 -22.88
N LYS A 104 -9.86 -5.66 -23.91
CA LYS A 104 -9.70 -6.92 -24.67
C LYS A 104 -8.27 -7.16 -25.16
N GLY A 105 -7.52 -6.10 -25.49
CA GLY A 105 -6.14 -6.21 -25.94
C GLY A 105 -5.14 -6.68 -24.86
N ILE A 106 -5.47 -6.54 -23.57
CA ILE A 106 -4.61 -6.97 -22.46
C ILE A 106 -5.17 -8.24 -21.81
N MET A 107 -6.49 -8.31 -21.61
CA MET A 107 -7.15 -9.41 -20.89
C MET A 107 -7.64 -10.56 -21.81
N GLY A 108 -7.61 -10.39 -23.13
CA GLY A 108 -8.06 -11.40 -24.11
C GLY A 108 -9.55 -11.72 -23.99
N GLU A 109 -9.87 -12.98 -23.73
CA GLU A 109 -11.25 -13.48 -23.54
C GLU A 109 -11.77 -13.34 -22.10
N PHE A 110 -10.91 -13.05 -21.13
CA PHE A 110 -11.27 -12.88 -19.71
C PHE A 110 -11.68 -11.44 -19.35
N VAL A 111 -12.30 -10.72 -20.28
CA VAL A 111 -12.78 -9.36 -20.02
C VAL A 111 -13.96 -9.40 -19.06
N ASN A 112 -13.98 -8.43 -18.15
CA ASN A 112 -15.06 -8.32 -17.18
C ASN A 112 -16.42 -8.16 -17.87
N GLY A 113 -17.39 -8.99 -17.48
CA GLY A 113 -18.76 -8.86 -17.94
C GLY A 113 -19.41 -7.56 -17.43
N ARG A 114 -20.47 -7.10 -18.12
CA ARG A 114 -21.18 -5.85 -17.77
C ARG A 114 -21.66 -5.82 -16.30
N VAL A 115 -22.04 -6.97 -15.73
CA VAL A 115 -22.48 -7.09 -14.33
C VAL A 115 -21.33 -6.84 -13.35
N TRP A 116 -20.17 -7.45 -13.58
CA TRP A 116 -18.98 -7.23 -12.74
C TRP A 116 -18.44 -5.81 -12.86
N ASN A 117 -18.50 -5.22 -14.06
CA ASN A 117 -18.15 -3.82 -14.25
C ASN A 117 -19.10 -2.89 -13.48
N LEU A 118 -20.41 -3.19 -13.45
CA LEU A 118 -21.38 -2.44 -12.66
C LEU A 118 -21.08 -2.50 -11.16
N VAL A 119 -20.80 -3.70 -10.62
CA VAL A 119 -20.41 -3.86 -9.21
C VAL A 119 -19.15 -3.06 -8.88
N LEU A 120 -18.13 -3.14 -9.73
CA LEU A 120 -16.89 -2.39 -9.54
C LEU A 120 -17.10 -0.88 -9.59
N TRP A 121 -17.92 -0.39 -10.53
CA TRP A 121 -18.30 1.03 -10.60
C TRP A 121 -19.10 1.47 -9.37
N ILE A 122 -20.00 0.65 -8.85
CA ILE A 122 -20.75 0.93 -7.61
C ILE A 122 -19.79 0.98 -6.41
N SER A 123 -18.86 0.04 -6.30
CA SER A 123 -17.86 0.03 -5.22
C SER A 123 -16.94 1.25 -5.29
N ILE A 124 -16.50 1.66 -6.48
CA ILE A 124 -15.73 2.89 -6.65
C ILE A 124 -16.57 4.12 -6.30
N ALA A 125 -17.81 4.22 -6.79
CA ALA A 125 -18.69 5.33 -6.48
C ALA A 125 -18.95 5.43 -4.97
N GLY A 126 -19.13 4.30 -4.29
CA GLY A 126 -19.24 4.22 -2.84
C GLY A 126 -17.97 4.70 -2.13
N LEU A 127 -16.79 4.21 -2.55
CA LEU A 127 -15.50 4.64 -2.00
C LEU A 127 -15.23 6.13 -2.19
N ILE A 128 -15.57 6.67 -3.37
CA ILE A 128 -15.45 8.11 -3.67
C ILE A 128 -16.41 8.91 -2.79
N ALA A 129 -17.66 8.48 -2.68
CA ALA A 129 -18.66 9.16 -1.83
C ALA A 129 -18.24 9.16 -0.35
N LEU A 130 -17.74 8.02 0.16
CA LEU A 130 -17.22 7.94 1.53
C LEU A 130 -15.98 8.82 1.71
N SER A 131 -15.05 8.79 0.76
CA SER A 131 -13.83 9.61 0.82
C SER A 131 -14.15 11.10 0.79
N LEU A 132 -15.08 11.53 -0.06
CA LEU A 132 -15.59 12.91 -0.08
C LEU A 132 -16.29 13.28 1.24
N SER A 133 -17.10 12.38 1.80
CA SER A 133 -17.77 12.64 3.09
C SER A 133 -16.78 12.86 4.23
N MET A 134 -15.68 12.11 4.23
CA MET A 134 -14.61 12.24 5.22
C MET A 134 -13.85 13.55 5.04
N PHE A 135 -13.57 13.95 3.80
CA PHE A 135 -12.99 15.26 3.49
C PHE A 135 -13.92 16.42 3.88
N LEU A 136 -15.22 16.34 3.59
CA LEU A 136 -16.20 17.38 3.95
C LEU A 136 -16.40 17.53 5.45
N THR A 137 -16.21 16.45 6.21
CA THR A 137 -16.38 16.44 7.68
C THR A 137 -15.11 16.89 8.41
N TYR A 138 -13.93 16.74 7.78
CA TYR A 138 -12.64 17.08 8.36
C TYR A 138 -12.11 18.47 7.92
N ILE A 139 -12.73 19.10 6.91
CA ILE A 139 -12.51 20.51 6.53
C ILE A 139 -13.41 21.43 7.36
#